data_AF-A0A837I3H2-F1
#
_entry.id   AF-A0A837I3H2-F1
#
_cell.length_a   1.000
_cell.length_b   1.000
_cell.length_c   1.000
_cell.angle_alpha   90.00
_cell.angle_beta   90.00
_cell.angle_gamma   90.00
#
_symmetry.space_group_name_H-M   'P 1'
#
loop_
_entity.id
_entity.type
_entity.pdbx_description
1 polymer ?
#
loop_
_entity_poly.entity_id
_entity_poly.type
_entity_poly.pdbx_seq_one_letter_code
_entity_poly.pdbx_strand_id
1 'polypeptide(L)'
;LSKQTPKESLENQRLMTKRKNQADLIVLEASTPSFGIGQEIAYSLQNNKQVIILYLEGHKPHILQDEGQDLLFIYEYSLTSLSTTLSRAIDEAREKVDVRFNFYISPEIGRYLDWISQTKKLPRSVFLRGLVERHMHSDKEYRD
;
A
#
# COMPACT_ATOMS: atom_id res chain seq x y z
N LEU A 1 31.13 1.87 10.17
CA LEU A 1 30.02 2.57 10.88
C LEU A 1 30.64 3.46 11.93
N SER A 2 30.48 4.79 11.83
CA SER A 2 30.97 5.72 12.85
C SER A 2 30.33 5.37 14.20
N LYS A 3 31.10 5.48 15.30
CA LYS A 3 30.58 5.26 16.65
C LYS A 3 29.57 6.38 16.96
N GLN A 4 28.29 6.11 16.80
CA GLN A 4 27.22 7.00 17.23
C GLN A 4 27.12 6.99 18.75
N THR A 5 26.90 8.16 19.34
CA THR A 5 26.61 8.26 20.77
C THR A 5 25.19 7.75 21.06
N PRO A 6 24.89 7.26 22.29
CA PRO A 6 23.55 6.76 22.63
C PRO A 6 22.43 7.78 22.40
N LYS A 7 22.72 9.07 22.56
CA LYS A 7 21.78 10.16 22.33
C LYS A 7 21.46 10.33 20.83
N GLU A 8 22.49 10.31 19.98
CA GLU A 8 22.32 10.39 18.53
C GLU A 8 21.55 9.18 17.99
N SER A 9 21.82 7.98 18.50
CA SER A 9 21.06 6.77 18.13
C SER A 9 19.57 6.89 18.45
N LEU A 10 19.22 7.45 19.62
CA LEU A 10 17.83 7.66 20.03
C LEU A 10 17.12 8.72 19.17
N GLU A 11 17.82 9.81 18.85
CA GLU A 11 17.29 10.86 17.96
C GLU A 11 17.06 10.33 16.54
N ASN A 12 18.01 9.56 16.01
CA ASN A 12 17.90 8.90 14.71
C ASN A 12 16.70 7.94 14.68
N GLN A 13 16.51 7.15 15.73
CA GLN A 13 15.37 6.23 15.82
C GLN A 13 14.04 6.98 15.79
N ARG A 14 13.91 8.07 16.56
CA ARG A 14 12.69 8.90 16.57
C ARG A 14 12.42 9.54 15.22
N LEU A 15 13.46 10.06 14.57
CA LEU A 15 13.34 10.67 13.25
C LEU A 15 12.90 9.64 12.20
N MET A 16 13.47 8.44 12.23
CA MET A 16 13.09 7.34 11.34
C MET A 16 11.64 6.93 11.53
N THR A 17 11.18 6.74 12.77
CA THR A 17 9.77 6.42 13.05
C THR A 17 8.84 7.52 12.56
N LYS A 18 9.19 8.80 12.77
CA LYS A 18 8.40 9.93 12.26
C LYS A 18 8.28 9.89 10.74
N ARG A 19 9.39 9.66 10.03
CA ARG A 19 9.41 9.58 8.56
C ARG A 19 8.60 8.40 8.04
N LYS A 20 8.72 7.22 8.65
CA LYS A 20 7.93 6.02 8.29
C LYS A 20 6.44 6.28 8.41
N ASN A 21 6.02 6.96 9.48
CA ASN A 21 4.60 7.30 9.67
C ASN A 21 4.07 8.31 8.65
N GLN A 22 4.93 9.22 8.19
CA GLN A 22 4.58 10.22 7.17
C GLN A 22 4.68 9.70 5.73
N ALA A 23 5.44 8.63 5.49
CA ALA A 23 5.59 8.04 4.17
C ALA A 23 4.31 7.34 3.73
N ASP A 24 3.94 7.48 2.46
CA ASP A 24 2.80 6.79 1.85
C ASP A 24 3.19 5.39 1.35
N LEU A 25 4.47 5.23 0.99
CA LEU A 25 5.05 4.04 0.40
C LEU A 25 6.42 3.76 1.03
N ILE A 26 6.67 2.51 1.39
CA ILE A 26 7.93 2.05 1.95
C ILE A 26 8.59 1.12 0.93
N VAL A 27 9.82 1.44 0.52
CA VAL A 27 10.61 0.61 -0.40
C VAL A 27 11.74 -0.05 0.38
N LEU A 28 11.86 -1.36 0.30
CA LEU A 28 12.85 -2.16 1.01
C LEU A 28 13.61 -3.05 0.04
N GLU A 29 14.93 -3.04 0.17
CA GLU A 29 15.83 -3.97 -0.52
C GLU A 29 16.03 -5.17 0.41
N ALA A 30 15.79 -6.38 -0.09
CA ALA A 30 15.71 -7.61 0.71
C ALA A 30 16.53 -8.78 0.13
N SER A 31 17.48 -8.56 -0.77
CA SER A 31 18.33 -9.63 -1.33
C SER A 31 19.12 -10.36 -0.24
N THR A 32 19.45 -9.67 0.84
CA THR A 32 20.10 -10.28 2.00
C THR A 32 19.08 -10.52 3.12
N PRO A 33 18.94 -11.77 3.61
CA PRO A 33 18.02 -12.05 4.70
C PRO A 33 18.50 -11.34 5.97
N SER A 34 17.65 -10.46 6.49
CA SER A 34 17.90 -9.73 7.73
C SER A 34 16.63 -9.65 8.56
N PHE A 35 16.75 -9.94 9.85
CA PHE A 35 15.65 -9.80 10.80
C PHE A 35 15.13 -8.35 10.85
N GLY A 36 16.03 -7.37 10.71
CA GLY A 36 15.65 -5.96 10.69
C GLY A 36 14.73 -5.63 9.51
N ILE A 37 15.00 -6.19 8.32
CA ILE A 37 14.15 -6.00 7.14
C ILE A 37 12.78 -6.65 7.38
N GLY A 38 12.74 -7.86 7.93
CA GLY A 38 11.49 -8.53 8.30
C GLY A 38 10.65 -7.73 9.30
N GLN A 39 11.28 -7.16 10.33
CA GLN A 39 10.61 -6.29 11.31
C GLN A 39 10.06 -5.02 10.66
N GLU A 40 10.80 -4.42 9.73
CA GLU A 40 10.39 -3.22 9.00
C GLU A 40 9.20 -3.49 8.05
N ILE A 41 9.19 -4.63 7.36
CA ILE A 41 8.05 -5.08 6.55
C ILE A 41 6.82 -5.26 7.43
N ALA A 42 6.93 -6.03 8.52
CA ALA A 42 5.83 -6.31 9.42
C ALA A 42 5.26 -5.02 10.05
N TYR A 43 6.15 -4.13 10.52
CA TYR A 43 5.75 -2.83 11.06
C TYR A 43 4.98 -2.01 10.03
N SER A 44 5.48 -1.94 8.79
CA SER A 44 4.89 -1.09 7.75
C SER A 44 3.50 -1.60 7.36
N LEU A 45 3.35 -2.92 7.15
CA LEU A 45 2.06 -3.54 6.86
C LEU A 45 1.05 -3.36 8.01
N GLN A 46 1.49 -3.54 9.27
CA GLN A 46 0.63 -3.29 10.46
C GLN A 46 0.15 -1.85 10.57
N ASN A 47 0.89 -0.89 10.02
CA ASN A 47 0.52 0.52 9.98
C ASN A 47 -0.20 0.92 8.68
N ASN A 48 -0.74 -0.07 7.94
CA ASN A 48 -1.43 0.12 6.66
C ASN A 48 -0.61 0.93 5.64
N LYS A 49 0.71 0.74 5.63
CA LYS A 49 1.59 1.31 4.61
C LYS A 49 1.77 0.32 3.48
N GLN A 50 1.80 0.83 2.26
CA GLN A 50 2.20 0.03 1.11
C GLN A 50 3.70 -0.25 1.17
N VAL A 51 4.07 -1.49 0.88
CA VAL A 51 5.44 -1.97 0.98
C VAL A 51 5.85 -2.58 -0.37
N ILE A 52 6.87 -1.99 -0.99
CA ILE A 52 7.55 -2.57 -2.15
C ILE A 52 8.82 -3.23 -1.64
N ILE A 53 8.96 -4.51 -1.98
CA ILE A 53 10.14 -5.31 -1.69
C ILE A 53 10.87 -5.59 -3.00
N LEU A 54 12.14 -5.22 -3.03
CA LEU A 54 13.05 -5.47 -4.13
C LEU A 54 14.07 -6.52 -3.71
N TYR A 55 14.31 -7.52 -4.55
CA TYR A 55 15.39 -8.48 -4.36
C TYR A 55 16.14 -8.72 -5.67
N LEU A 56 17.44 -8.94 -5.56
CA LEU A 56 18.33 -9.24 -6.67
C LEU A 56 18.01 -10.63 -7.21
N GLU A 57 18.16 -10.80 -8.51
CA GLU A 57 17.97 -12.08 -9.19
C GLU A 57 18.69 -13.23 -8.47
N GLY A 58 17.96 -14.31 -8.20
CA GLY A 58 18.48 -15.48 -7.48
C GLY A 58 18.58 -15.33 -5.95
N HIS A 59 18.23 -14.17 -5.39
CA HIS A 59 18.27 -13.89 -3.95
C HIS A 59 16.87 -13.72 -3.33
N LYS A 60 15.87 -14.47 -3.84
CA LYS A 60 14.50 -14.39 -3.34
C LYS A 60 14.42 -14.77 -1.85
N PRO A 61 13.86 -13.91 -0.98
CA PRO A 61 13.75 -14.22 0.45
C PRO A 61 12.71 -15.32 0.69
N HIS A 62 13.13 -16.46 1.25
CA HIS A 62 12.24 -17.61 1.50
C HIS A 62 11.10 -17.32 2.49
N ILE A 63 11.27 -16.33 3.37
CA ILE A 63 10.29 -15.94 4.39
C ILE A 63 9.15 -15.09 3.82
N LEU A 64 9.35 -14.47 2.65
CA LEU A 64 8.36 -13.61 2.03
C LEU A 64 7.53 -14.42 1.04
N GLN A 65 6.47 -15.03 1.56
CA GLN A 65 5.38 -15.54 0.73
C GLN A 65 4.33 -14.44 0.59
N ASP A 66 3.98 -14.14 -0.66
CA ASP A 66 2.85 -13.29 -0.96
C ASP A 66 1.57 -14.09 -0.65
N GLU A 67 0.96 -13.82 0.51
CA GLU A 67 -0.34 -14.39 0.89
C GLU A 67 -1.51 -13.69 0.18
N GLY A 68 -1.24 -12.86 -0.84
CA GLY A 68 -2.25 -12.05 -1.52
C GLY A 68 -2.60 -10.80 -0.73
N GLN A 69 -1.63 -10.19 -0.04
CA GLN A 69 -1.87 -8.94 0.68
C GLN A 69 -1.84 -7.77 -0.31
N ASP A 70 -2.95 -7.04 -0.44
CA ASP A 70 -3.12 -5.93 -1.40
C ASP A 70 -2.09 -4.80 -1.26
N LEU A 71 -1.44 -4.68 -0.10
CA LEU A 71 -0.46 -3.62 0.21
C LEU A 71 1.01 -4.07 0.07
N LEU A 72 1.26 -5.33 -0.28
CA LEU A 72 2.60 -5.90 -0.42
C LEU A 72 2.91 -6.17 -1.89
N PHE A 73 4.01 -5.60 -2.38
CA PHE A 73 4.46 -5.80 -3.76
C PHE A 73 5.89 -6.33 -3.74
N ILE A 74 6.15 -7.44 -4.41
CA ILE A 74 7.46 -8.09 -4.40
C ILE A 74 8.00 -8.19 -5.82
N TYR A 75 9.15 -7.59 -6.10
CA TYR A 75 9.78 -7.61 -7.42
C TYR A 75 11.22 -8.07 -7.38
N GLU A 76 11.55 -8.89 -8.36
CA GLU A 76 12.91 -9.24 -8.71
C GLU A 76 13.53 -8.14 -9.59
N TYR A 77 14.80 -7.81 -9.35
CA TYR A 77 15.56 -6.87 -10.17
C TYR A 77 16.96 -7.39 -10.48
N SER A 78 17.54 -6.85 -11.55
CA SER A 78 18.95 -6.93 -11.89
C SER A 78 19.56 -5.53 -11.85
N LEU A 79 20.89 -5.42 -11.78
CA LEU A 79 21.57 -4.12 -11.77
C LEU A 79 21.20 -3.24 -12.98
N THR A 80 20.86 -3.86 -14.12
CA THR A 80 20.44 -3.17 -15.34
C THR A 80 18.95 -2.83 -15.38
N SER A 81 18.10 -3.56 -14.64
CA SER A 81 16.64 -3.39 -14.65
C SER A 81 16.07 -2.67 -13.42
N LEU A 82 16.92 -2.31 -12.44
CA LEU A 82 16.46 -1.67 -11.19
C LEU A 82 15.57 -0.46 -11.43
N SER A 83 15.98 0.46 -12.32
CA SER A 83 15.21 1.68 -12.60
C SER A 83 13.83 1.36 -13.17
N THR A 84 13.76 0.45 -14.13
CA THR A 84 12.50 0.07 -14.78
C THR A 84 11.59 -0.72 -13.84
N THR A 85 12.17 -1.61 -13.04
CA THR A 85 11.43 -2.40 -12.05
C THR A 85 10.86 -1.50 -10.96
N LEU A 86 11.65 -0.55 -10.45
CA LEU A 86 11.21 0.39 -9.43
C LEU A 86 10.08 1.30 -9.94
N SER A 87 10.19 1.85 -11.17
CA SER A 87 9.11 2.65 -11.75
C SER A 87 7.81 1.86 -11.85
N ARG A 88 7.86 0.63 -12.40
CA ARG A 88 6.69 -0.24 -12.48
C ARG A 88 6.09 -0.56 -11.11
N ALA A 89 6.95 -0.85 -10.12
CA ALA A 89 6.52 -1.15 -8.77
C ALA A 89 5.79 0.02 -8.11
N ILE A 90 6.29 1.25 -8.31
CA ILE A 90 5.66 2.46 -7.79
C ILE A 90 4.34 2.74 -8.49
N ASP A 91 4.26 2.55 -9.81
CA ASP A 91 3.02 2.76 -10.56
C ASP A 91 1.93 1.76 -10.14
N GLU A 92 2.26 0.48 -9.99
CA GLU A 92 1.32 -0.55 -9.51
C GLU A 92 0.86 -0.28 -8.07
N ALA A 93 1.78 0.15 -7.20
CA ALA A 93 1.44 0.59 -5.84
C ALA A 93 0.47 1.79 -5.88
N ARG A 94 0.70 2.75 -6.79
CA ARG A 94 -0.15 3.94 -6.95
C ARG A 94 -1.57 3.58 -7.39
N GLU A 95 -1.74 2.59 -8.25
CA GLU A 95 -3.06 2.11 -8.71
C GLU A 95 -3.87 1.46 -7.58
N LYS A 96 -3.21 0.82 -6.61
CA LYS A 96 -3.86 0.21 -5.45
C LYS A 96 -4.08 1.17 -4.27
N VAL A 97 -3.72 2.45 -4.41
CA VAL A 97 -4.08 3.47 -3.41
C VAL A 97 -5.59 3.69 -3.46
N ASP A 98 -6.30 3.33 -2.38
CA ASP A 98 -7.71 3.70 -2.19
C ASP A 98 -7.83 5.24 -2.23
N VAL A 99 -8.31 5.80 -3.34
CA VAL A 99 -8.48 7.24 -3.51
C VAL A 99 -9.72 7.71 -2.75
N ARG A 100 -9.52 8.59 -1.75
CA ARG A 100 -10.65 9.21 -1.03
C ARG A 100 -11.33 10.27 -1.90
N PHE A 101 -12.51 9.96 -2.39
CA PHE A 101 -13.39 10.89 -3.09
C PHE A 101 -14.48 11.43 -2.13
N ASN A 102 -14.56 12.76 -1.99
CA ASN A 102 -15.62 13.43 -1.25
C ASN A 102 -16.56 14.14 -2.22
N PHE A 103 -17.88 13.99 -2.05
CA PHE A 103 -18.87 14.68 -2.85
C PHE A 103 -20.11 15.01 -2.02
N TYR A 104 -20.86 16.02 -2.46
CA TYR A 104 -22.12 16.40 -1.84
C TYR A 104 -23.25 15.52 -2.38
N ILE A 105 -24.15 15.10 -1.49
CA ILE A 105 -25.37 14.36 -1.84
C ILE A 105 -26.61 15.15 -1.41
N SER A 106 -27.71 14.96 -2.14
CA SER A 106 -28.99 15.49 -1.71
C SER A 106 -29.49 14.77 -0.44
N PRO A 107 -30.34 15.42 0.37
CA PRO A 107 -30.94 14.78 1.55
C PRO A 107 -31.72 13.49 1.22
N GLU A 108 -32.30 13.42 0.03
CA GLU A 108 -33.03 12.24 -0.45
C GLU A 108 -32.10 11.04 -0.69
N ILE A 109 -30.97 11.25 -1.36
CA ILE A 109 -29.94 10.22 -1.57
C ILE A 109 -29.39 9.77 -0.21
N GLY A 110 -29.18 10.70 0.73
CA GLY A 110 -28.76 10.37 2.10
C GLY A 110 -29.72 9.40 2.79
N ARG A 111 -31.03 9.71 2.77
CA ARG A 111 -32.07 8.83 3.35
C ARG A 111 -32.12 7.46 2.69
N TYR A 112 -31.94 7.39 1.37
CA TYR A 112 -31.91 6.12 0.65
C TYR A 112 -30.71 5.25 1.06
N LEU A 113 -29.52 5.85 1.15
CA LEU A 113 -28.31 5.15 1.61
C LEU A 113 -28.45 4.66 3.06
N ASP A 114 -29.14 5.42 3.91
CA ASP A 114 -29.46 5.02 5.28
C ASP A 114 -30.39 3.83 5.35
N TRP A 115 -31.48 3.88 4.58
CA TRP A 115 -32.39 2.76 4.48
C TRP A 115 -31.67 1.48 4.00
N ILE A 116 -30.80 1.58 2.99
CA ILE A 116 -29.97 0.45 2.55
C ILE A 116 -29.09 -0.07 3.68
N SER A 117 -28.41 0.82 4.39
CA SER A 117 -27.51 0.42 5.48
C SER A 117 -28.26 -0.31 6.59
N GLN A 118 -29.51 0.06 6.86
CA GLN A 118 -30.35 -0.55 7.90
C GLN A 118 -31.00 -1.86 7.43
N THR A 119 -31.57 -1.89 6.22
CA THR A 119 -32.33 -3.03 5.71
C THR A 119 -31.43 -4.13 5.15
N LYS A 120 -30.37 -3.76 4.41
CA LYS A 120 -29.47 -4.71 3.75
C LYS A 120 -28.17 -4.96 4.53
N LYS A 121 -27.99 -4.31 5.68
CA LYS A 121 -26.76 -4.36 6.51
C LYS A 121 -25.47 -4.08 5.72
N LEU A 122 -25.57 -3.24 4.68
CA LEU A 122 -24.46 -2.92 3.80
C LEU A 122 -24.04 -1.45 4.02
N PRO A 123 -22.77 -1.18 4.37
CA PRO A 123 -22.32 0.20 4.55
C PRO A 123 -22.54 1.05 3.29
N ARG A 124 -22.86 2.34 3.49
CA ARG A 124 -23.12 3.29 2.39
C ARG A 124 -22.00 3.31 1.35
N SER A 125 -20.74 3.29 1.79
CA SER A 125 -19.55 3.29 0.92
C SER A 125 -19.44 2.03 0.06
N VAL A 126 -19.72 0.85 0.62
CA VAL A 126 -19.68 -0.43 -0.11
C VAL A 126 -20.78 -0.47 -1.16
N PHE A 127 -21.98 0.03 -0.83
CA PHE A 127 -23.07 0.11 -1.79
C PHE A 127 -22.74 1.04 -2.97
N LEU A 128 -22.22 2.23 -2.68
CA LEU A 128 -21.82 3.21 -3.71
C LEU A 128 -20.70 2.67 -4.59
N ARG A 129 -19.67 2.06 -4.00
CA ARG A 129 -18.58 1.41 -4.74
C ARG A 129 -19.14 0.39 -5.73
N GLY A 130 -20.00 -0.53 -5.26
CA GLY A 130 -20.60 -1.53 -6.14
C GLY A 130 -21.50 -0.96 -7.24
N LEU A 131 -22.16 0.19 -7.02
CA LEU A 131 -22.89 0.89 -8.08
C LEU A 131 -21.96 1.40 -9.17
N VAL A 132 -20.86 2.05 -8.77
CA VAL A 132 -19.85 2.58 -9.69
C VAL A 132 -19.18 1.44 -10.46
N GLU A 133 -18.74 0.38 -9.78
CA GLU A 133 -18.13 -0.80 -10.41
C GLU A 133 -19.05 -1.44 -11.46
N ARG A 134 -20.34 -1.63 -11.13
CA ARG A 134 -21.32 -2.15 -12.11
C ARG A 134 -21.47 -1.23 -13.31
N HIS A 135 -21.47 0.08 -13.09
CA HIS A 135 -21.58 1.04 -14.17
C HIS A 135 -20.33 1.02 -15.06
N MET A 136 -19.14 1.02 -14.47
CA MET A 136 -17.85 0.90 -15.17
C MET A 136 -17.81 -0.34 -16.08
N HIS A 137 -18.26 -1.50 -15.59
CA HIS A 137 -18.30 -2.73 -16.41
C HIS A 137 -19.28 -2.66 -17.58
N SER A 138 -20.32 -1.82 -17.47
CA SER A 138 -21.34 -1.66 -18.53
C SER A 138 -21.05 -0.52 -19.49
N ASP A 139 -20.16 0.39 -19.12
CA ASP A 139 -19.84 1.59 -19.89
C ASP A 139 -18.81 1.26 -20.98
N LYS A 140 -19.25 1.29 -22.23
CA LYS A 140 -18.42 0.99 -23.41
C LYS A 140 -17.56 2.16 -23.85
N GLU A 141 -17.82 3.36 -23.34
CA GLU A 141 -17.06 4.57 -23.65
C GLU A 141 -15.90 4.78 -22.66
N TYR A 142 -15.99 4.17 -21.47
CA TYR A 142 -14.89 4.14 -20.52
C TYR A 142 -13.69 3.36 -21.11
N ARG A 143 -12.56 4.05 -21.22
CA ARG A 143 -11.27 3.50 -21.64
C ARG A 143 -10.23 3.94 -20.62
N ASP A 144 -9.65 2.98 -19.94
CA ASP A 144 -8.50 3.17 -19.03
C ASP A 144 -7.19 3.08 -19.84
#